data_AF-A0A6A5HQG8-F1
#
_entry.id   AF-A0A6A5HQG8-F1
#
_cell.length_a   1.000
_cell.length_b   1.000
_cell.length_c   1.000
_cell.angle_alpha   90.00
_cell.angle_beta   90.00
_cell.angle_gamma   90.00
#
_symmetry.space_group_name_H-M   'P 1'
#
loop_
_entity.id
_entity.type
_entity.pdbx_description
1 polymer ?
#
loop_
_entity_poly.entity_id
_entity_poly.type
_entity_poly.pdbx_seq_one_letter_code
_entity_poly.pdbx_strand_id
1 'polypeptide(L)'
;MKSFTFSRVKAFCAHLSSLLSEAIDEKQTVERFDLIVFADGKSDEAIVQAARRAYVHLTELQECMNNGLIMEITDGRVRALTPFSAQIVFPKTANPMEFEKVGG
;
A
#
# COMPACT_ATOMS: atom_id res chain seq x y z
N MET A 1 -16.19 -9.42 -17.13
CA MET A 1 -15.44 -8.86 -15.99
C MET A 1 -16.40 -8.64 -14.84
N LYS A 2 -16.18 -9.28 -13.69
CA LYS A 2 -16.93 -8.95 -12.46
C LYS A 2 -16.29 -7.70 -11.87
N SER A 3 -16.98 -6.56 -11.98
CA SER A 3 -16.54 -5.31 -11.36
C SER A 3 -16.64 -5.43 -9.84
N PHE A 4 -15.69 -4.83 -9.11
CA PHE A 4 -15.78 -4.75 -7.67
C PHE A 4 -17.05 -3.99 -7.26
N THR A 5 -17.82 -4.55 -6.32
CA THR A 5 -18.84 -3.75 -5.65
C THR A 5 -18.14 -2.76 -4.72
N PHE A 6 -18.64 -1.54 -4.65
CA PHE A 6 -18.13 -0.52 -3.73
C PHE A 6 -18.01 -1.05 -2.28
N SER A 7 -18.96 -1.91 -1.86
CA SER A 7 -18.92 -2.57 -0.55
C SER A 7 -17.71 -3.47 -0.34
N ARG A 8 -17.31 -4.26 -1.35
CA ARG A 8 -16.15 -5.18 -1.28
C ARG A 8 -14.84 -4.40 -1.26
N VAL A 9 -14.73 -3.31 -2.03
CA VAL A 9 -13.55 -2.42 -1.99
C VAL A 9 -13.41 -1.79 -0.60
N LYS A 10 -14.51 -1.24 -0.06
CA LYS A 10 -14.50 -0.62 1.27
C LYS A 10 -14.10 -1.63 2.36
N ALA A 11 -14.63 -2.86 2.29
CA ALA A 11 -14.28 -3.93 3.22
C ALA A 11 -12.80 -4.31 3.10
N PHE A 12 -12.29 -4.45 1.87
CA PHE A 12 -10.88 -4.73 1.61
C PHE A 12 -9.97 -3.66 2.22
N CYS A 13 -10.24 -2.38 1.97
CA CYS A 13 -9.47 -1.28 2.54
C CYS A 13 -9.51 -1.27 4.07
N ALA A 14 -10.67 -1.53 4.67
CA ALA A 14 -10.81 -1.59 6.13
C ALA A 14 -9.99 -2.74 6.73
N HIS A 15 -10.04 -3.93 6.15
CA HIS A 15 -9.24 -5.07 6.61
C HIS A 15 -7.75 -4.85 6.42
N LEU A 16 -7.33 -4.30 5.28
CA LEU A 16 -5.94 -3.98 5.02
C LEU A 16 -5.42 -2.94 6.02
N SER A 17 -6.20 -1.89 6.30
CA SER A 17 -5.83 -0.87 7.28
C SER A 17 -5.60 -1.48 8.68
N SER A 18 -6.51 -2.36 9.15
CA SER A 18 -6.37 -3.04 10.45
C SER A 18 -5.08 -3.86 10.51
N LEU A 19 -4.86 -4.69 9.48
CA LEU A 19 -3.69 -5.57 9.41
C LEU A 19 -2.38 -4.80 9.37
N LEU A 20 -2.33 -3.68 8.64
CA LEU A 20 -1.15 -2.83 8.59
C LEU A 20 -0.90 -2.13 9.91
N SER A 21 -1.93 -1.61 10.57
CA SER A 21 -1.80 -1.01 11.91
C SER A 21 -1.27 -2.03 12.91
N GLU A 22 -1.88 -3.23 12.98
CA GLU A 22 -1.42 -4.32 13.84
C GLU A 22 0.05 -4.67 13.56
N ALA A 23 0.44 -4.84 12.29
CA ALA A 23 1.80 -5.21 11.91
C ALA A 23 2.84 -4.10 12.15
N ILE A 24 2.44 -2.83 12.09
CA ILE A 24 3.31 -1.69 12.41
C ILE A 24 3.46 -1.55 13.92
N ASP A 25 2.37 -1.65 14.67
CA ASP A 25 2.35 -1.54 16.13
C ASP A 25 3.14 -2.68 16.78
N GLU A 26 2.99 -3.93 16.29
CA GLU A 26 3.76 -5.09 16.75
C GLU A 26 5.26 -4.93 16.58
N LYS A 27 5.70 -4.23 15.54
CA LYS A 27 7.12 -4.01 15.27
C LYS A 27 7.76 -2.96 16.21
N GLN A 28 6.96 -2.23 16.99
CA GLN A 28 7.32 -1.23 18.03
C GLN A 28 8.20 -0.04 17.59
N THR A 29 9.08 -0.22 16.61
CA THR A 29 10.04 0.76 16.08
C THR A 29 10.33 0.43 14.62
N VAL A 30 9.38 0.64 13.72
CA VAL A 30 9.69 0.57 12.28
C VAL A 30 10.12 1.94 11.80
N GLU A 31 11.43 2.12 11.61
CA GLU A 31 11.95 3.21 10.78
C GLU A 31 11.33 3.14 9.37
N ARG A 32 10.93 1.93 8.94
CA ARG A 32 10.37 1.64 7.62
C ARG A 32 9.57 0.33 7.58
N PHE A 33 8.37 0.37 7.00
CA PHE A 33 7.54 -0.76 6.65
C PHE A 33 7.30 -0.77 5.14
N ASP A 34 7.72 -1.81 4.44
CA ASP A 34 7.46 -1.98 3.01
C ASP A 34 6.29 -2.94 2.82
N LEU A 35 5.29 -2.49 2.05
CA LEU A 35 4.15 -3.30 1.62
C LEU A 35 4.30 -3.64 0.13
N ILE A 36 4.49 -4.91 -0.18
CA ILE A 36 4.67 -5.43 -1.54
C ILE A 36 3.32 -5.76 -2.17
N VAL A 37 3.02 -5.10 -3.30
CA VAL A 37 1.78 -5.23 -4.06
C VAL A 37 2.08 -5.87 -5.42
N PHE A 38 1.75 -7.16 -5.57
CA PHE A 38 1.88 -7.93 -6.81
C PHE A 38 3.24 -7.81 -7.52
N ALA A 39 4.35 -7.86 -6.77
CA ALA A 39 5.70 -7.93 -7.33
C ALA A 39 6.06 -9.39 -7.63
N ASP A 40 6.49 -9.68 -8.87
CA ASP A 40 6.85 -11.02 -9.33
C ASP A 40 5.79 -12.10 -9.03
N GLY A 41 4.51 -11.74 -9.14
CA GLY A 41 3.38 -12.62 -8.87
C GLY A 41 3.13 -12.89 -7.37
N LYS A 42 3.80 -12.17 -6.47
CA LYS A 42 3.64 -12.26 -5.02
C LYS A 42 3.09 -10.96 -4.45
N SER A 43 2.32 -11.09 -3.38
CA SER A 43 1.86 -9.97 -2.57
C SER A 43 2.07 -10.31 -1.10
N ASP A 44 2.23 -9.27 -0.28
CA ASP A 44 2.35 -9.47 1.15
C ASP A 44 1.11 -10.13 1.76
N GLU A 45 1.33 -10.84 2.85
CA GLU A 45 0.29 -11.59 3.55
C GLU A 45 -0.88 -10.69 3.96
N ALA A 46 -0.62 -9.43 4.35
CA ALA A 46 -1.67 -8.46 4.68
C ALA A 46 -2.65 -8.23 3.52
N ILE A 47 -2.16 -8.16 2.28
CA ILE A 47 -3.00 -8.01 1.08
C ILE A 47 -3.81 -9.29 0.84
N VAL A 48 -3.15 -10.44 0.96
CA VAL A 48 -3.79 -11.76 0.78
C VAL A 48 -4.91 -11.98 1.80
N GLN A 49 -4.66 -11.67 3.07
CA GLN A 49 -5.64 -11.79 4.13
C GLN A 49 -6.78 -10.78 3.99
N ALA A 50 -6.48 -9.52 3.66
CA ALA A 50 -7.51 -8.50 3.44
C ALA A 50 -8.43 -8.88 2.27
N ALA A 51 -7.87 -9.38 1.17
CA ALA A 51 -8.62 -9.86 0.02
C ALA A 51 -9.55 -11.02 0.41
N ARG A 52 -9.01 -12.00 1.13
CA ARG A 52 -9.79 -13.15 1.63
C ARG A 52 -10.95 -12.72 2.54
N ARG A 53 -10.71 -11.82 3.49
CA ARG A 53 -11.74 -11.32 4.44
C ARG A 53 -12.82 -10.50 3.72
N ALA A 54 -12.45 -9.77 2.68
CA ALA A 54 -13.38 -9.00 1.84
C ALA A 54 -14.08 -9.83 0.75
N TYR A 55 -13.85 -11.15 0.70
CA TYR A 55 -14.31 -12.03 -0.37
C TYR A 55 -13.91 -11.53 -1.76
N VAL A 56 -12.70 -11.00 -1.89
CA VAL A 56 -12.13 -10.45 -3.12
C VAL A 56 -11.07 -11.41 -3.67
N HIS A 57 -11.17 -11.76 -4.96
CA HIS A 57 -10.17 -12.59 -5.60
C HIS A 57 -8.90 -11.79 -5.87
N LEU A 58 -7.73 -12.39 -5.58
CA LEU A 58 -6.43 -11.76 -5.83
C LEU A 58 -6.21 -11.43 -7.30
N THR A 59 -6.71 -12.25 -8.23
CA THR A 59 -6.64 -11.98 -9.67
C THR A 59 -7.43 -10.72 -10.05
N GLU A 60 -8.62 -10.52 -9.47
CA GLU A 60 -9.41 -9.29 -9.68
C GLU A 60 -8.66 -8.05 -9.17
N LEU A 61 -7.95 -8.19 -8.03
CA LEU A 61 -7.13 -7.11 -7.45
C LEU A 61 -5.91 -6.80 -8.32
N GLN A 62 -5.25 -7.85 -8.82
CA GLN A 62 -4.08 -7.73 -9.68
C GLN A 62 -4.40 -7.02 -11.00
N GLU A 63 -5.58 -7.26 -11.57
CA GLU A 63 -6.05 -6.56 -12.78
C GLU A 63 -6.31 -5.06 -12.54
N CYS A 64 -6.58 -4.66 -11.28
CA CYS A 64 -6.96 -3.29 -10.93
C CYS A 64 -5.83 -2.47 -10.28
N MET A 65 -4.74 -3.12 -9.89
CA MET A 65 -3.60 -2.48 -9.23
C MET A 65 -2.34 -2.53 -10.09
N ASN A 66 -1.41 -1.61 -9.82
CA ASN A 66 -0.11 -1.64 -10.47
C ASN A 66 0.68 -2.85 -9.99
N ASN A 67 1.01 -3.76 -10.92
CA ASN A 67 1.93 -4.86 -10.66
C ASN A 67 3.33 -4.31 -10.35
N GLY A 68 3.99 -4.90 -9.35
CA GLY A 68 5.33 -4.49 -8.93
C GLY A 68 5.37 -3.17 -8.16
N LEU A 69 4.26 -2.79 -7.51
CA LEU A 69 4.21 -1.63 -6.63
C LEU A 69 4.73 -2.01 -5.24
N ILE A 70 5.62 -1.19 -4.68
CA ILE A 70 6.03 -1.27 -3.28
C ILE A 70 5.59 0.03 -2.60
N MET A 71 4.81 -0.09 -1.54
CA MET A 71 4.44 1.04 -0.69
C MET A 71 5.40 1.08 0.50
N GLU A 72 6.33 2.03 0.48
CA GLU A 72 7.26 2.30 1.57
C GLU A 72 6.60 3.27 2.56
N ILE A 73 6.38 2.81 3.78
CA ILE A 73 5.75 3.55 4.88
C ILE A 73 6.81 3.82 5.94
N THR A 74 7.12 5.08 6.19
CA THR A 74 8.03 5.52 7.25
C THR A 74 7.29 6.52 8.15
N ASP A 75 7.91 6.92 9.27
CA ASP A 75 7.30 7.95 10.12
C ASP A 75 7.02 9.23 9.32
N GLY A 76 5.76 9.69 9.37
CA GLY A 76 5.28 10.88 8.67
C GLY A 76 5.29 10.84 7.13
N ARG A 77 5.68 9.74 6.46
CA ARG A 77 5.82 9.69 5.00
C ARG A 77 5.41 8.35 4.40
N VAL A 78 4.75 8.39 3.24
CA VAL A 78 4.45 7.21 2.42
C VAL A 78 4.92 7.45 1.00
N ARG A 79 5.63 6.48 0.42
CA ARG A 79 6.10 6.49 -0.97
C ARG A 79 5.58 5.28 -1.73
N ALA A 80 5.18 5.50 -2.97
CA ALA A 80 4.87 4.47 -3.95
C ALA A 80 6.10 4.28 -4.85
N LEU A 81 6.69 3.10 -4.84
CA LEU A 81 7.84 2.73 -5.64
C LEU A 81 7.39 1.76 -6.72
N THR A 82 7.79 2.04 -7.95
CA THR A 82 7.69 1.13 -9.09
C THR A 82 9.09 0.91 -9.66
N PRO A 83 9.29 -0.04 -10.60
CA PRO A 83 10.60 -0.23 -11.24
C PRO A 83 11.14 1.02 -11.94
N PHE A 84 10.28 1.98 -12.29
CA PHE A 84 10.63 3.15 -13.09
C PHE A 84 10.49 4.48 -12.35
N SER A 85 9.84 4.51 -11.18
CA SER A 85 9.53 5.76 -10.49
C SER A 85 9.37 5.59 -8.98
N ALA A 86 9.62 6.67 -8.25
CA ALA A 86 9.29 6.79 -6.84
C ALA A 86 8.47 8.05 -6.63
N GLN A 87 7.26 7.92 -6.07
CA GLN A 87 6.35 9.03 -5.83
C GLN A 87 6.03 9.16 -4.34
N ILE A 88 6.07 10.37 -3.80
CA ILE A 88 5.56 10.66 -2.46
C ILE A 88 4.02 10.69 -2.52
N VAL A 89 3.39 9.80 -1.77
CA VAL A 89 1.93 9.70 -1.64
C VAL A 89 1.45 10.47 -0.41
N PHE A 90 2.27 10.48 0.64
CA PHE A 90 2.04 11.26 1.85
C PHE A 90 3.36 11.83 2.41
N PRO A 91 3.39 13.09 2.88
CA PRO A 91 2.33 14.09 2.71
C PRO A 91 2.11 14.36 1.21
N LYS A 92 0.86 14.67 0.83
CA LYS A 92 0.52 14.94 -0.57
C LYS A 92 1.18 16.27 -0.97
N THR A 93 2.41 16.21 -1.44
CA THR A 93 3.12 17.40 -1.90
C THR A 93 2.42 17.90 -3.16
N ALA A 94 1.79 19.07 -3.05
CA ALA A 94 1.27 19.76 -4.23
C ALA A 94 2.42 20.23 -5.15
N ASN A 95 3.66 20.24 -4.65
CA ASN A 95 4.86 20.62 -5.39
C ASN A 95 6.09 19.76 -5.05
N PRO A 96 6.77 19.16 -6.05
CA PRO A 96 8.05 18.47 -5.86
C PRO A 96 9.20 19.34 -5.32
N MET A 97 9.06 20.68 -5.39
CA MET A 97 10.13 21.64 -5.04
C MET A 97 10.22 22.01 -3.55
N GLU A 98 9.30 21.56 -2.69
CA GLU A 98 9.27 22.03 -1.29
C GLU A 98 10.07 21.15 -0.32
N PHE A 99 10.50 19.95 -0.71
CA PHE A 99 11.24 19.05 0.19
C PHE A 99 12.73 19.37 0.33
N GLU A 100 13.31 20.20 -0.53
CA GLU A 100 14.72 20.62 -0.38
C GLU A 100 14.93 21.71 0.69
N LYS A 101 13.87 22.21 1.34
CA LYS A 101 13.97 23.30 2.33
C LYS A 101 13.96 22.90 3.80
N VAL A 102 13.86 21.60 4.14
CA VAL A 102 13.76 21.17 5.55
C VAL A 102 14.94 20.28 5.98
N GLY A 103 16.08 20.38 5.30
CA GLY A 103 17.29 19.61 5.63
C GLY A 103 18.59 20.37 5.40
N GLY A 104 18.62 21.67 5.72
CA GLY A 104 19.83 22.49 5.78
C GLY A 104 20.27 22.72 7.22
#